data_AF-A0A9N9JNT6-F1
#
_entry.id   AF-A0A9N9JNT6-F1
#
_cell.length_a   1.000
_cell.length_b   1.000
_cell.length_c   1.000
_cell.angle_alpha   90.00
_cell.angle_beta   90.00
_cell.angle_gamma   90.00
#
_symmetry.space_group_name_H-M   'P 1'
#
loop_
_entity.id
_entity.type
_entity.pdbx_description
1 polymer ?
#
loop_
_entity_poly.entity_id
_entity_poly.type
_entity_poly.pdbx_seq_one_letter_code
_entity_poly.pdbx_strand_id
1 'polypeptide(L)' 'MSSGPSRSDVVHRMDSGAYCESCSKCGQRLPFSKWCQHCEKKQFQNSFVSWTSGSGKLDKLIRSSQNKA' A
#
# COMPACT_ATOMS: atom_id res chain seq x y z
N MET A 1 5.85 21.34 -29.55
CA MET A 1 4.49 21.15 -29.04
C MET A 1 4.10 19.70 -29.26
N SER A 2 4.27 18.84 -28.26
CA SER A 2 3.54 17.58 -28.12
C SER A 2 3.75 17.15 -26.69
N SER A 3 2.69 17.31 -25.90
CA SER A 3 2.63 16.95 -24.50
C SER A 3 3.00 15.47 -24.36
N GLY A 4 4.19 15.19 -23.83
CA GLY A 4 4.54 13.83 -23.42
C GLY A 4 3.56 13.35 -22.34
N PRO A 5 3.30 12.03 -22.23
CA PRO A 5 2.34 11.52 -21.27
C PRO A 5 2.79 11.91 -19.86
N SER A 6 1.84 12.48 -19.11
CA SER A 6 2.02 12.82 -17.69
C SER A 6 2.52 11.59 -16.93
N ARG A 7 3.40 11.84 -15.95
CA ARG A 7 4.13 10.87 -15.13
C ARG A 7 3.24 10.02 -14.20
N SER A 8 1.99 9.76 -14.56
CA SER A 8 1.01 9.06 -13.74
C SER A 8 0.69 7.64 -14.19
N ASP A 9 1.03 7.23 -15.42
CA ASP A 9 0.49 5.97 -15.97
C ASP A 9 1.56 5.12 -16.68
N VAL A 10 2.53 4.60 -15.91
CA VAL A 10 3.44 3.55 -16.43
C VAL A 10 2.73 2.20 -16.33
N VAL A 11 1.85 1.93 -17.29
CA VAL A 11 1.25 0.60 -17.47
C VAL A 11 2.35 -0.34 -17.99
N HIS A 12 2.83 -1.24 -17.13
CA HIS A 12 3.76 -2.29 -17.55
C HIS A 12 3.01 -3.43 -18.23
N ARG A 13 3.17 -3.56 -19.55
CA ARG A 13 2.62 -4.64 -20.39
C ARG A 13 3.24 -5.99 -19.97
N MET A 14 2.43 -6.92 -19.48
CA MET A 14 2.76 -8.35 -19.40
C MET A 14 1.83 -9.12 -20.34
N ASP A 15 2.39 -10.05 -21.12
CA ASP A 15 1.75 -10.75 -22.26
C ASP A 15 0.55 -11.67 -21.93
N SER A 16 -0.08 -11.51 -20.76
CA SER A 16 -1.15 -12.36 -20.24
C SER A 16 -2.50 -11.65 -20.04
N GLY A 17 -2.69 -10.44 -20.57
CA GLY A 17 -4.01 -9.78 -20.63
C GLY A 17 -4.59 -9.30 -19.29
N ALA A 18 -3.93 -9.57 -18.17
CA ALA A 18 -4.27 -8.99 -16.87
C ALA A 18 -3.65 -7.58 -16.77
N TYR A 19 -4.49 -6.55 -16.68
CA TYR A 19 -4.05 -5.19 -16.36
C TYR A 19 -3.59 -5.16 -14.90
N CYS A 20 -2.28 -5.27 -14.67
CA CYS A 20 -1.69 -4.96 -13.37
C CYS A 20 -1.59 -3.44 -13.25
N GLU A 21 -2.44 -2.82 -12.42
CA GLU A 21 -2.23 -1.43 -12.02
C GLU A 21 -0.96 -1.31 -11.18
N SER A 22 -0.26 -0.19 -11.24
CA SER A 22 0.86 0.07 -10.34
C SER A 22 0.41 0.97 -9.20
N CYS A 23 0.91 0.72 -7.99
CA CYS A 23 0.61 1.57 -6.85
C CYS A 23 1.13 3.00 -7.09
N SER A 24 0.27 4.00 -6.99
CA SER A 24 0.68 5.41 -7.11
C SER A 24 1.65 5.87 -6.02
N LYS A 25 1.62 5.22 -4.84
CA LYS A 25 2.48 5.55 -3.70
C LYS A 25 3.88 4.94 -3.82
N CYS A 26 4.02 3.68 -4.27
CA CYS A 26 5.30 2.96 -4.25
C CYS A 26 5.70 2.27 -5.58
N GLY A 27 4.88 2.35 -6.62
CA GLY A 27 5.15 1.76 -7.94
C GLY A 27 5.05 0.24 -8.02
N GLN A 28 4.74 -0.46 -6.92
CA GLN A 28 4.58 -1.92 -6.96
C GLN A 28 3.36 -2.32 -7.79
N ARG A 29 3.51 -3.40 -8.55
CA ARG A 29 2.42 -4.00 -9.31
C ARG A 29 1.34 -4.51 -8.36
N LEU A 30 0.12 -4.09 -8.62
CA LEU A 30 -1.07 -4.49 -7.90
C LEU A 30 -1.76 -5.58 -8.73
N PRO A 31 -2.04 -6.74 -8.12
CA PRO A 31 -2.52 -7.87 -8.89
C PRO A 31 -3.92 -7.62 -9.47
N PHE A 32 -4.84 -6.95 -8.75
CA PHE A 32 -6.24 -6.76 -9.20
C PHE A 32 -6.98 -5.57 -8.55
N SER A 33 -6.31 -4.69 -7.80
CA SER A 33 -6.99 -3.63 -7.05
C SER A 33 -6.12 -2.39 -6.92
N LYS A 34 -6.72 -1.22 -6.66
CA LYS A 34 -5.98 0.00 -6.28
C LYS A 34 -5.39 -0.06 -4.86
N TRP A 35 -5.71 -1.11 -4.10
CA TRP A 35 -5.26 -1.28 -2.73
C TRP A 35 -3.87 -1.90 -2.71
N CYS A 36 -2.90 -1.15 -2.19
CA CYS A 36 -1.53 -1.61 -2.05
C CYS A 36 -1.27 -2.10 -0.63
N GLN A 37 -1.35 -3.42 -0.42
CA GLN A 37 -1.11 -4.04 0.89
C GLN A 37 0.21 -3.58 1.53
N HIS A 38 1.27 -3.40 0.73
CA HIS A 38 2.57 -2.93 1.23
C HIS A 38 2.50 -1.50 1.77
N CYS A 39 1.91 -0.57 1.01
CA CYS A 39 1.76 0.82 1.45
C CYS A 39 0.87 0.93 2.67
N GLU A 40 -0.21 0.16 2.72
CA GLU A 40 -1.15 0.18 3.83
C GLU A 40 -0.51 -0.40 5.09
N LYS A 41 0.22 -1.54 5.01
CA LYS A 41 1.00 -2.07 6.14
C LYS A 41 1.95 -1.00 6.70
N LYS A 42 2.70 -0.32 5.82
CA LYS A 42 3.64 0.75 6.23
C LYS A 42 2.92 1.96 6.86
N GLN A 43 1.81 2.40 6.28
CA GLN A 43 1.02 3.52 6.81
C GLN A 43 0.45 3.18 8.19
N PHE A 44 -0.13 1.99 8.36
CA PHE A 44 -0.63 1.53 9.65
C PHE A 44 0.47 1.44 10.70
N GLN A 45 1.64 0.86 10.37
CA GLN A 45 2.78 0.78 11.29
C GLN A 45 3.25 2.17 11.76
N ASN A 46 3.36 3.13 10.85
CA ASN A 46 3.78 4.49 11.17
C ASN A 46 2.76 5.21 12.08
N SER A 47 1.47 5.10 11.76
CA SER A 47 0.40 5.72 12.55
C SER A 47 0.24 5.09 13.94
N PHE A 48 0.60 3.82 14.10
CA PHE A 48 0.43 3.10 15.36
C PHE A 48 1.42 3.50 16.46
N VAL A 49 2.54 4.15 16.10
CA VAL A 49 3.49 4.66 17.09
C VAL A 49 2.84 5.74 17.97
N SER A 50 2.03 6.60 17.37
CA SER A 50 1.32 7.69 18.05
C SER A 50 -0.12 7.35 18.44
N TRP A 51 -0.67 6.24 17.96
CA TRP A 51 -2.06 5.88 18.20
C TRP A 51 -2.23 5.04 19.47
N THR A 52 -3.21 5.40 20.28
CA THR A 52 -3.72 4.60 21.40
C THR A 52 -5.24 4.55 21.32
N SER A 53 -5.80 3.37 21.58
CA SER A 53 -7.25 3.20 21.72
C SER A 53 -7.80 3.77 23.04
N GLY A 54 -6.93 4.22 23.94
CA GLY A 54 -7.26 4.49 25.34
C GLY A 54 -7.34 3.22 26.19
N SER A 55 -7.14 2.03 25.61
CA SER A 55 -7.10 0.74 26.31
C SER A 55 -5.77 0.04 26.07
N GLY A 56 -4.89 0.08 27.07
CA GLY A 56 -3.55 -0.52 26.98
C GLY A 56 -3.54 -2.03 26.70
N LYS A 57 -4.63 -2.76 27.00
CA LYS A 57 -4.77 -4.19 26.65
C LYS A 57 -4.99 -4.38 25.14
N LEU A 58 -5.90 -3.58 24.55
CA LEU A 58 -6.15 -3.59 23.12
C LEU A 58 -4.92 -3.12 22.34
N ASP A 59 -4.26 -2.07 22.80
CA ASP A 59 -3.04 -1.55 22.17
C ASP A 59 -1.93 -2.60 22.13
N LYS A 60 -1.74 -3.39 23.21
CA LYS A 60 -0.80 -4.50 23.26
C LYS A 60 -1.17 -5.63 22.29
N LEU A 61 -2.45 -6.01 22.22
CA LEU A 61 -2.92 -7.04 21.30
C LEU A 61 -2.66 -6.64 19.85
N ILE A 62 -3.07 -5.44 19.44
CA ILE A 62 -2.90 -4.95 18.07
C ILE A 62 -1.41 -4.88 17.70
N ARG A 63 -0.55 -4.35 18.59
CA ARG A 63 0.91 -4.28 18.37
C ARG A 63 1.53 -5.67 18.22
N SER A 64 1.09 -6.63 19.03
CA SER A 64 1.60 -8.00 18.99
C SER A 64 1.24 -8.72 17.68
N SER A 65 0.03 -8.50 17.15
CA SER A 65 -0.39 -9.09 15.88
C SER A 65 0.38 -8.51 14.68
N GLN A 66 0.72 -7.23 14.71
CA GLN A 66 1.51 -6.55 13.67
C GLN A 66 2.99 -6.99 13.64
N ASN A 67 3.59 -7.27 14.80
CA ASN A 67 4.99 -7.72 14.90
C ASN A 67 5.21 -9.19 14.50
N LYS A 68 4.15 -9.99 14.42
CA LYS A 68 4.20 -11.42 14.04
C LYS A 68 3.96 -11.66 12.54
N ALA A 69 3.94 -10.61 11.72
CA ALA A 69 3.54 -10.64 10.31
C ALA A 69 4.68 -10.41 9.32
#